data_AF-A0A8J5LKS8-F1
#
_entry.id   AF-A0A8J5LKS8-F1
#
_cell.length_a   1.000
_cell.length_b   1.000
_cell.length_c   1.000
_cell.angle_alpha   90.00
_cell.angle_beta   90.00
_cell.angle_gamma   90.00
#
_symmetry.space_group_name_H-M   'P 1'
#
loop_
_entity.id
_entity.type
_entity.pdbx_description
1 polymer ?
#
loop_
_entity_poly.entity_id
_entity_poly.type
_entity_poly.pdbx_seq_one_letter_code
_entity_poly.pdbx_strand_id
1 'polypeptide(L)'
;MIVSLLNLVVAKFVGAEYILDLQKKLSLLADKATNESNGTAEDESITSMTPLEKLRSQLDDAIASECPFCGDLMIREISLPFVLHEDAEEIASWEIKPHVTSQKILPMTI
;
A
#
# COMPACT_ATOMS: atom_id res chain seq x y z
N MET A 1 4.05 17.82 -27.52
CA MET A 1 2.73 17.58 -26.88
C MET A 1 2.14 16.24 -27.27
N ILE A 2 1.84 15.96 -28.55
CA ILE A 2 1.21 14.70 -28.99
C ILE A 2 2.03 13.46 -28.60
N VAL A 3 3.35 13.48 -28.80
CA VAL A 3 4.25 12.37 -28.44
C VAL A 3 4.30 12.13 -26.92
N SER A 4 4.24 13.19 -26.11
CA SER A 4 4.20 13.08 -24.63
C SER A 4 2.88 12.50 -24.14
N LEU A 5 1.76 12.92 -24.73
CA LEU A 5 0.44 12.34 -24.48
C LEU A 5 0.37 10.88 -24.90
N LEU A 6 0.92 10.52 -26.06
CA LEU A 6 0.98 9.13 -26.53
C LEU A 6 1.81 8.25 -25.59
N ASN A 7 2.98 8.71 -25.15
CA ASN A 7 3.80 7.97 -24.18
C ASN A 7 3.10 7.82 -22.83
N LEU A 8 2.39 8.86 -22.36
CA LEU A 8 1.63 8.79 -21.11
C LEU A 8 0.48 7.79 -21.20
N VAL A 9 -0.26 7.79 -22.31
CA VAL A 9 -1.36 6.84 -22.56
C VAL A 9 -0.83 5.40 -22.67
N VAL A 10 0.28 5.19 -23.39
CA VAL A 10 0.93 3.88 -23.51
C VAL A 10 1.44 3.39 -22.17
N ALA A 11 2.08 4.25 -21.37
CA ALA A 11 2.55 3.90 -20.02
C ALA A 11 1.38 3.48 -19.11
N LYS A 12 0.28 4.25 -19.10
CA LYS A 12 -0.94 3.91 -18.36
C LYS A 12 -1.58 2.60 -18.81
N PHE A 13 -1.59 2.33 -20.11
CA PHE A 13 -2.14 1.09 -20.67
C PHE A 13 -1.27 -0.12 -20.32
N VAL A 14 0.05 -0.01 -20.44
CA VAL A 14 1.00 -1.07 -20.07
C VAL A 14 0.94 -1.37 -18.57
N GLY A 15 0.81 -0.34 -17.72
CA GLY A 15 0.63 -0.51 -16.28
C GLY A 15 -0.64 -1.30 -15.94
N ALA A 16 -1.76 -1.03 -16.61
CA ALA A 16 -3.02 -1.74 -16.38
C ALA A 16 -2.96 -3.23 -16.77
N GLU A 17 -2.36 -3.56 -17.92
CA GLU A 17 -2.16 -4.94 -18.36
C GLU A 17 -1.25 -5.72 -17.40
N TYR A 18 -0.19 -5.08 -16.90
CA TYR A 18 0.72 -5.68 -15.92
C TYR A 18 0.03 -5.99 -14.58
N ILE A 19 -0.77 -5.05 -14.07
CA ILE A 19 -1.56 -5.26 -12.83
C ILE A 19 -2.51 -6.45 -13.00
N LEU A 20 -3.18 -6.57 -14.15
CA LEU A 20 -4.09 -7.68 -14.42
C LEU A 20 -3.38 -9.04 -14.47
N ASP A 21 -2.19 -9.10 -15.07
CA ASP A 21 -1.36 -10.31 -15.11
C ASP A 21 -0.91 -10.73 -13.70
N LEU A 22 -0.49 -9.78 -12.87
CA LEU A 22 -0.12 -10.04 -11.48
C LEU A 22 -1.30 -10.58 -10.65
N GLN A 23 -2.49 -9.99 -10.80
CA GLN A 23 -3.71 -10.46 -10.14
C GLN A 23 -4.07 -11.90 -10.55
N LYS A 24 -3.95 -12.22 -11.84
CA LYS A 24 -4.22 -13.57 -12.35
C LYS A 24 -3.24 -14.59 -11.77
N LYS A 25 -1.94 -14.26 -11.73
CA LYS A 25 -0.91 -15.10 -11.10
C LYS A 25 -1.20 -15.32 -9.62
N LEU A 26 -1.57 -14.26 -8.90
CA LEU A 26 -1.88 -14.35 -7.47
C LEU A 26 -3.08 -15.28 -7.20
N SER A 27 -4.14 -15.18 -8.01
CA SER A 27 -5.31 -16.04 -7.92
C SER A 27 -4.95 -17.52 -8.10
N LEU A 28 -4.17 -17.85 -9.14
CA LEU A 28 -3.72 -19.23 -9.40
C LEU A 28 -2.88 -19.82 -8.26
N LEU A 29 -2.00 -19.01 -7.64
CA LEU A 29 -1.20 -19.48 -6.50
C LEU A 29 -2.02 -19.59 -5.20
N ALA A 30 -3.01 -18.72 -4.99
CA ALA A 30 -3.90 -18.79 -3.83
C ALA A 30 -4.78 -20.05 -3.86
N ASP A 31 -5.31 -20.40 -5.04
CA ASP A 31 -6.08 -21.63 -5.25
C ASP A 31 -5.21 -22.87 -4.99
N LYS A 32 -3.96 -22.84 -5.44
CA LYS A 32 -3.00 -23.93 -5.18
C LYS A 32 -2.70 -24.08 -3.69
N ALA A 33 -2.42 -22.98 -2.98
CA ALA A 33 -2.10 -23.03 -1.55
C ALA A 33 -3.24 -23.60 -0.68
N THR A 34 -4.50 -23.36 -1.08
CA THR A 34 -5.68 -23.88 -0.38
C THR A 34 -5.83 -25.40 -0.51
N ASN A 35 -5.35 -26.00 -1.61
CA ASN A 35 -5.43 -27.44 -1.86
C ASN A 35 -4.30 -28.24 -1.19
N GLU A 36 -3.19 -27.59 -0.83
CA GLU A 36 -1.97 -28.24 -0.32
C GLU A 36 -1.85 -28.12 1.22
N SER A 37 -2.85 -27.53 1.89
CA SER A 37 -2.85 -27.26 3.34
C SER A 37 -3.15 -28.50 4.21
N ASN A 38 -2.41 -29.57 3.99
CA ASN A 38 -2.40 -30.72 4.90
C ASN A 38 -0.95 -31.03 5.33
N GLY A 39 -0.56 -30.44 6.46
CA GLY A 39 0.64 -30.78 7.23
C GLY A 39 1.92 -30.08 6.80
N THR A 40 2.40 -29.13 7.59
CA THR A 40 3.48 -29.30 8.61
C THR A 40 3.90 -27.89 9.04
N ALA A 41 3.80 -27.61 10.34
CA ALA A 41 4.36 -26.42 10.98
C ALA A 41 5.82 -26.68 11.36
N GLU A 42 6.62 -25.61 11.49
CA GLU A 42 8.10 -25.52 11.72
C GLU A 42 8.80 -24.97 10.47
N ASP A 43 9.71 -24.00 10.47
CA ASP A 43 10.35 -23.18 11.49
C ASP A 43 11.11 -22.06 10.71
N GLU A 44 11.05 -20.83 11.20
CA GLU A 44 11.96 -19.68 11.04
C GLU A 44 12.70 -19.45 9.69
N SER A 45 12.28 -18.42 8.97
CA SER A 45 13.16 -17.69 8.03
C SER A 45 12.70 -16.24 7.87
N ILE A 46 13.06 -15.44 8.87
CA ILE A 46 13.22 -13.99 8.71
C ILE A 46 14.10 -13.76 7.46
N THR A 47 13.52 -13.21 6.38
CA THR A 47 14.12 -12.84 5.08
C THR A 47 13.73 -13.67 3.84
N SER A 48 13.05 -14.82 3.93
CA SER A 48 12.55 -15.47 2.71
C SER A 48 11.07 -15.18 2.45
N MET A 49 10.78 -14.18 1.61
CA MET A 49 9.41 -14.00 1.10
C MET A 49 9.00 -15.25 0.32
N THR A 50 7.83 -15.79 0.66
CA THR A 50 7.20 -16.85 -0.12
C THR A 50 6.90 -16.34 -1.54
N PRO A 51 6.82 -17.22 -2.56
CA PRO A 51 6.46 -16.82 -3.92
C PRO A 51 5.13 -16.04 -3.99
N LEU A 52 4.20 -16.34 -3.08
CA LEU A 52 2.92 -15.66 -2.94
C LEU A 52 3.09 -14.22 -2.42
N GLU A 53 3.88 -14.03 -1.36
CA GLU A 53 4.18 -12.70 -0.81
C GLU A 53 4.93 -11.82 -1.81
N LYS A 54 5.85 -12.40 -2.59
CA LYS A 54 6.56 -11.67 -3.66
C LYS A 54 5.61 -11.15 -4.74
N LEU A 55 4.62 -11.95 -5.13
CA LEU A 55 3.59 -11.52 -6.10
C LEU A 55 2.68 -10.44 -5.53
N ARG A 56 2.33 -10.52 -4.23
CA ARG A 56 1.58 -9.45 -3.56
C ARG A 56 2.36 -8.14 -3.54
N SER A 57 3.63 -8.17 -3.16
CA SER A 57 4.49 -6.98 -3.15
C SER A 57 4.61 -6.35 -4.55
N GLN A 58 4.78 -7.15 -5.61
CA GLN A 58 4.82 -6.61 -6.98
C GLN A 58 3.49 -5.97 -7.40
N LEU A 59 2.37 -6.53 -6.95
CA LEU A 59 1.05 -5.98 -7.24
C LEU A 59 0.83 -4.65 -6.52
N ASP A 60 1.22 -4.57 -5.25
CA ASP A 60 1.11 -3.35 -4.46
C ASP A 60 1.97 -2.22 -5.05
N ASP A 61 3.21 -2.51 -5.45
CA ASP A 61 4.12 -1.55 -6.09
C ASP A 61 3.54 -1.05 -7.42
N ALA A 62 2.97 -1.95 -8.24
CA ALA A 62 2.33 -1.60 -9.50
C ALA A 62 1.10 -0.71 -9.28
N ILE A 63 0.22 -1.05 -8.34
CA ILE A 63 -0.96 -0.25 -7.99
C ILE A 63 -0.55 1.14 -7.48
N ALA A 64 0.43 1.21 -6.58
CA ALA A 64 0.91 2.47 -6.01
C ALA A 64 1.48 3.42 -7.07
N SER A 65 2.16 2.86 -8.09
CA SER A 65 2.70 3.65 -9.20
C SER A 65 1.63 4.17 -10.16
N GLU A 66 0.48 3.49 -10.27
CA GLU A 66 -0.54 3.79 -11.28
C GLU A 66 -1.75 4.55 -10.74
N CYS A 67 -2.07 4.40 -9.45
CA CYS A 67 -3.27 4.94 -8.81
C CYS A 67 -2.94 6.11 -7.86
N PRO A 68 -3.19 7.37 -8.25
CA PRO A 68 -2.90 8.53 -7.39
C PRO A 68 -3.75 8.59 -6.11
N PHE A 69 -4.90 7.91 -6.09
CA PHE A 69 -5.87 7.98 -5.01
C PHE A 69 -5.95 6.69 -4.18
N CYS A 70 -5.12 5.68 -4.46
CA CYS A 70 -5.19 4.42 -3.71
C CYS A 70 -4.83 4.63 -2.23
N GLY A 71 -3.94 5.58 -1.93
CA GLY A 71 -3.61 5.98 -0.55
C GLY A 71 -4.79 6.66 0.15
N ASP A 72 -5.46 7.61 -0.51
CA ASP A 72 -6.64 8.29 0.06
C ASP A 72 -7.79 7.32 0.31
N LEU A 73 -8.02 6.40 -0.63
CA LEU A 73 -9.01 5.34 -0.49
C LEU A 73 -8.65 4.45 0.70
N MET A 74 -7.40 3.97 0.78
CA MET A 74 -6.91 3.16 1.89
C MET A 74 -7.11 3.87 3.24
N ILE A 75 -6.75 5.15 3.34
CA ILE A 75 -6.89 5.93 4.57
C ILE A 75 -8.35 6.02 5.01
N ARG A 76 -9.28 6.22 4.08
CA ARG A 76 -10.72 6.29 4.38
C ARG A 76 -11.30 4.96 4.85
N GLU A 77 -10.70 3.84 4.42
CA GLU A 77 -11.11 2.49 4.81
C GLU A 77 -10.49 2.01 6.14
N ILE A 78 -9.63 2.81 6.78
CA ILE A 78 -9.12 2.51 8.13
C ILE A 78 -10.28 2.67 9.12
N SER A 79 -10.87 1.55 9.52
CA SER A 79 -12.00 1.49 10.47
C SER A 79 -11.57 1.30 11.93
N LEU A 80 -10.32 0.87 12.16
CA LEU A 80 -9.76 0.63 13.48
C LEU A 80 -8.42 1.36 13.63
N PRO A 81 -8.16 1.99 14.79
CA PRO A 81 -6.85 2.56 15.06
C PRO A 81 -5.79 1.45 15.07
N PHE A 82 -4.64 1.69 14.44
CA PHE A 82 -3.47 0.81 14.47
C PHE A 82 -2.72 0.89 15.81
N VAL A 83 -3.46 1.03 16.90
CA VAL A 83 -2.91 1.37 18.20
C VAL A 83 -3.54 0.48 19.25
N LEU A 84 -2.69 -0.16 20.07
CA LEU A 84 -3.14 -1.02 21.14
C LEU A 84 -3.50 -0.20 22.38
N HIS A 85 -4.27 -0.80 23.29
CA HIS A 85 -4.64 -0.15 24.55
C HIS A 85 -3.43 0.19 25.44
N GLU A 86 -2.31 -0.53 25.28
CA GLU A 86 -1.06 -0.28 26.00
C GLU A 86 -0.34 0.99 25.53
N ASP A 87 -0.61 1.47 24.31
CA ASP A 87 0.01 2.65 23.73
C ASP A 87 -0.70 3.95 24.11
N ALA A 88 -1.57 3.92 25.13
CA ALA A 88 -2.41 5.06 25.51
C ALA A 88 -1.61 6.34 25.85
N GLU A 89 -0.44 6.18 26.48
CA GLU A 89 0.45 7.30 26.78
C GLU A 89 1.09 7.88 25.52
N GLU A 90 1.46 7.02 24.57
CA GLU A 90 2.00 7.45 23.29
C GLU A 90 0.92 8.17 22.48
N ILE A 91 -0.31 7.64 22.38
CA ILE A 91 -1.45 8.32 21.75
C ILE A 91 -1.64 9.74 22.29
N ALA A 92 -1.60 9.91 23.61
CA ALA A 92 -1.78 11.20 24.25
C ALA A 92 -0.66 12.20 23.87
N SER A 93 0.55 11.72 23.62
CA SER A 93 1.68 12.59 23.21
C SER A 93 1.59 13.07 21.75
N TRP A 94 0.85 12.36 20.89
CA TRP A 94 0.65 12.72 19.48
C TRP A 94 -0.61 13.58 19.27
N GLU A 95 -1.35 13.89 20.34
CA GLU A 95 -2.54 14.73 20.27
C GLU A 95 -2.18 16.11 19.71
N ILE A 96 -2.68 16.39 18.50
CA ILE A 96 -2.53 17.69 17.86
C ILE A 96 -3.46 18.67 18.58
N LYS A 97 -2.95 19.33 19.63
CA LYS A 97 -3.69 20.38 20.32
C LYS A 97 -3.97 21.52 19.34
N PRO A 98 -5.24 21.90 19.11
CA PRO A 98 -5.55 23.02 18.23
C PRO A 98 -4.93 24.28 18.81
N HIS A 99 -3.86 24.77 18.19
CA HIS A 99 -3.25 26.02 18.56
C HIS A 99 -4.16 27.16 18.08
N VAL A 100 -5.15 27.53 18.89
CA VAL A 100 -5.18 28.76 19.70
C VAL A 100 -4.40 30.01 19.28
N THR A 101 -3.81 30.14 18.09
CA THR A 101 -3.15 31.38 17.67
C THR A 101 -3.83 31.95 16.46
N SER A 102 -4.14 33.24 16.60
CA SER A 102 -4.08 34.21 15.53
C SER A 102 -2.70 34.14 14.85
N GLN A 103 -2.51 33.20 13.93
CA GLN A 103 -1.24 33.02 13.22
C GLN A 103 -1.02 34.22 12.29
N LYS A 104 -0.15 35.15 12.71
CA LYS A 104 0.56 36.00 11.75
C LYS A 104 1.47 35.07 10.94
N ILE A 105 1.05 34.75 9.72
CA ILE A 105 1.86 34.03 8.73
C ILE A 105 3.12 34.87 8.52
N LEU A 106 4.24 34.43 9.08
CA LEU A 106 5.54 34.99 8.72
C LEU A 106 5.93 34.37 7.38
N PRO A 107 6.23 35.19 6.35
CA PRO A 107 6.66 34.65 5.07
C PRO A 107 7.98 33.92 5.26
N MET A 108 8.01 32.66 4.84
CA MET A 108 9.24 31.89 4.73
C MET A 108 10.00 32.45 3.51
N THR A 109 10.97 33.32 3.77
CA THR A 109 11.85 33.85 2.73
C THR A 109 12.76 32.71 2.26
N ILE A 110 12.66 32.36 0.97
CA ILE A 110 13.63 31.55 0.22
C ILE A 110 14.86 32.41 -0.10
#